data_AF-M2ZNZ1-F1
#
_entry.id   AF-M2ZNZ1-F1
#
_cell.length_a   1.000
_cell.length_b   1.000
_cell.length_c   1.000
_cell.angle_alpha   90.00
_cell.angle_beta   90.00
_cell.angle_gamma   90.00
#
_symmetry.space_group_name_H-M   'P 1'
#
loop_
_entity.id
_entity.type
_entity.pdbx_description
1 polymer ?
#
loop_
_entity_poly.entity_id
_entity_poly.type
_entity_poly.pdbx_seq_one_letter_code
_entity_poly.pdbx_strand_id
1 'polypeptide(L)'
;MRLTFAVLCLLLAAAGARADQVTAVAAVRAQPKVLDASIDERGNLYVVVKNEMVSWEQYGAAMCRLVRPHQARVFQTHIIDMTSVGKGAKPPQWKRLAQVNCAAIK
;
A
#
# COMPACT_ATOMS: atom_id res chain seq x y z
N MET A 1 10.61 -13.19 -37.01
CA MET A 1 9.41 -13.61 -36.27
C MET A 1 9.63 -14.02 -34.81
N ARG A 2 10.86 -14.08 -34.27
CA ARG A 2 11.10 -14.43 -32.84
C ARG A 2 11.03 -13.22 -31.88
N LEU A 3 11.30 -12.01 -32.36
CA LEU A 3 11.28 -10.79 -31.54
C LEU A 3 9.88 -10.30 -31.15
N THR A 4 8.86 -10.57 -31.97
CA THR A 4 7.48 -10.14 -31.71
C THR A 4 6.81 -10.90 -30.57
N PHE A 5 7.18 -12.17 -30.34
CA PHE A 5 6.64 -12.97 -29.23
C PHE A 5 7.18 -12.53 -27.86
N ALA A 6 8.43 -12.09 -27.79
CA ALA A 6 9.05 -11.66 -26.52
C ALA A 6 8.40 -10.38 -25.97
N VAL A 7 8.06 -9.43 -26.84
CA VAL A 7 7.40 -8.18 -26.45
C VAL A 7 5.97 -8.41 -25.93
N LEU A 8 5.24 -9.37 -26.51
CA LEU A 8 3.88 -9.70 -26.09
C LEU A 8 3.84 -10.30 -24.68
N CYS A 9 4.78 -11.19 -24.34
CA CYS A 9 4.89 -11.77 -23.01
C CYS A 9 5.29 -10.75 -21.93
N LEU A 10 6.12 -9.76 -22.27
CA LEU A 10 6.49 -8.67 -21.36
C LEU A 10 5.31 -7.76 -21.03
N LEU A 11 4.44 -7.47 -22.01
CA LEU A 11 3.25 -6.65 -21.80
C LEU A 11 2.20 -7.35 -20.92
N LEU A 12 2.05 -8.67 -21.07
CA LEU A 12 1.11 -9.46 -20.26
C LEU A 12 1.57 -9.59 -18.79
N ALA A 13 2.87 -9.73 -18.53
CA ALA A 13 3.41 -9.82 -17.18
C ALA A 13 3.35 -8.49 -16.41
N ALA A 14 3.47 -7.35 -17.10
CA ALA A 14 3.37 -6.03 -16.49
C ALA A 14 1.93 -5.68 -16.05
N ALA A 15 0.92 -6.24 -16.73
CA ALA A 15 -0.49 -5.99 -16.41
C ALA A 15 -0.91 -6.62 -15.06
N GLY A 16 -0.41 -7.82 -14.75
CA GLY A 16 -0.74 -8.53 -13.51
C GLY A 16 -0.35 -7.73 -12.26
N ALA A 17 0.91 -7.27 -12.21
CA ALA A 17 1.44 -6.54 -11.06
C ALA A 17 0.66 -5.24 -10.73
N ARG A 18 0.04 -4.59 -11.72
CA ARG A 18 -0.81 -3.41 -11.49
C ARG A 18 -2.22 -3.79 -11.04
N ALA A 19 -2.79 -4.87 -11.56
CA ALA A 19 -4.08 -5.38 -11.10
C ALA A 19 -4.01 -5.81 -9.62
N ASP A 20 -2.91 -6.45 -9.24
CA ASP A 20 -2.59 -6.87 -7.87
C ASP A 20 -2.59 -5.68 -6.89
N GLN A 21 -1.92 -4.57 -7.26
CA GLN A 21 -1.90 -3.34 -6.46
C GLN A 21 -3.29 -2.69 -6.36
N VAL A 22 -4.05 -2.65 -7.45
CA VAL A 22 -5.39 -2.06 -7.46
C VAL A 22 -6.32 -2.81 -6.51
N THR A 23 -6.32 -4.15 -6.56
CA THR A 23 -7.15 -4.95 -5.66
C THR A 23 -6.72 -4.83 -4.20
N ALA A 24 -5.41 -4.74 -3.92
CA ALA A 24 -4.89 -4.50 -2.57
C ALA A 24 -5.33 -3.15 -2.02
N VAL A 25 -5.21 -2.07 -2.80
CA VAL A 25 -5.65 -0.73 -2.40
C VAL A 25 -7.16 -0.71 -2.15
N ALA A 26 -7.95 -1.37 -3.00
CA ALA A 26 -9.40 -1.48 -2.80
C ALA A 26 -9.75 -2.19 -1.48
N ALA A 27 -9.06 -3.29 -1.16
CA ALA A 27 -9.26 -4.02 0.09
C ALA A 27 -8.88 -3.19 1.33
N VAL A 28 -7.79 -2.42 1.24
CA VAL A 28 -7.37 -1.49 2.31
C VAL A 28 -8.39 -0.36 2.48
N ARG A 29 -8.89 0.24 1.39
CA ARG A 29 -9.93 1.28 1.45
C ARG A 29 -11.26 0.79 2.00
N ALA A 30 -11.55 -0.51 1.87
CA ALA A 30 -12.72 -1.13 2.48
C ALA A 30 -12.59 -1.33 4.01
N GLN A 31 -11.41 -1.11 4.58
CA GLN A 31 -11.21 -1.23 6.03
C GLN A 31 -11.80 -0.04 6.78
N PRO A 32 -12.33 -0.27 8.00
CA PRO A 32 -12.79 0.83 8.84
C PRO A 32 -11.63 1.77 9.16
N LYS A 33 -11.93 3.07 9.30
CA LYS A 33 -10.97 4.14 9.65
C LYS A 33 -9.97 4.53 8.55
N VAL A 34 -9.93 3.80 7.43
CA VAL A 34 -9.15 4.21 6.25
C VAL A 34 -9.95 5.27 5.51
N LEU A 35 -9.31 6.43 5.31
CA LEU A 35 -9.88 7.54 4.54
C LEU A 35 -9.35 7.51 3.10
N ASP A 36 -8.08 7.18 2.95
CA ASP A 36 -7.45 6.94 1.65
C ASP A 36 -6.31 5.93 1.82
N ALA A 37 -5.96 5.27 0.73
CA ALA A 37 -4.78 4.42 0.65
C ALA A 37 -4.16 4.47 -0.73
N SER A 38 -2.84 4.36 -0.78
CA SER A 38 -2.06 4.31 -2.01
C SER A 38 -0.85 3.42 -1.84
N ILE A 39 -0.37 2.84 -2.94
CA ILE A 39 0.87 2.07 -3.00
C ILE A 39 1.79 2.77 -3.98
N ASP A 40 3.02 3.06 -3.57
CA ASP A 40 4.04 3.57 -4.49
C ASP A 40 4.75 2.45 -5.27
N GLU A 41 5.53 2.82 -6.27
CA GLU A 41 6.27 1.86 -7.10
C GLU A 41 7.37 1.10 -6.33
N ARG A 42 7.72 1.56 -5.13
CA ARG A 42 8.72 0.92 -4.25
C ARG A 42 8.09 -0.11 -3.31
N GLY A 43 6.76 -0.26 -3.33
CA GLY A 43 6.05 -1.18 -2.45
C GLY A 43 5.79 -0.61 -1.05
N ASN A 44 5.76 0.71 -0.92
CA ASN A 44 5.29 1.37 0.30
C ASN A 44 3.78 1.58 0.21
N LEU A 45 3.04 0.95 1.12
CA LEU A 45 1.62 1.18 1.34
C LEU A 45 1.45 2.37 2.27
N TYR A 46 0.80 3.43 1.81
CA TYR A 46 0.38 4.56 2.62
C TYR A 46 -1.09 4.42 2.95
N VAL A 47 -1.43 4.38 4.24
CA VAL A 47 -2.81 4.30 4.73
C VAL A 47 -3.09 5.58 5.50
N VAL A 48 -3.97 6.42 4.96
CA VAL A 48 -4.38 7.67 5.58
C VAL A 48 -5.56 7.41 6.49
N VAL A 49 -5.42 7.77 7.76
CA VAL A 49 -6.40 7.52 8.81
C VAL A 49 -6.63 8.77 9.64
N LYS A 50 -7.77 8.82 10.34
CA LYS A 50 -7.98 9.76 11.42
C LYS A 50 -7.24 9.28 12.67
N ASN A 51 -6.43 10.14 13.29
CA ASN A 51 -5.69 9.77 14.49
C ASN A 51 -6.65 9.57 15.69
N GLU A 52 -6.50 8.45 16.39
CA GLU A 52 -7.37 7.94 17.46
C GLU A 52 -6.52 7.13 18.45
N MET A 53 -7.06 6.84 19.64
CA MET A 53 -6.39 6.03 20.66
C MET A 53 -6.44 4.53 20.30
N VAL A 54 -5.62 4.12 19.34
CA VAL A 54 -5.43 2.70 18.96
C VAL A 54 -3.94 2.40 18.78
N SER A 55 -3.58 1.12 18.86
CA SER A 55 -2.22 0.67 18.53
C SER A 55 -2.02 0.71 17.01
N TRP A 56 -1.46 1.81 16.52
CA TRP A 56 -1.20 1.99 15.08
C TRP A 56 -0.19 0.99 14.51
N GLU A 57 0.71 0.46 15.32
CA GLU A 57 1.61 -0.63 14.93
C GLU A 57 0.85 -1.94 14.68
N GLN A 58 -0.05 -2.33 15.59
CA GLN A 58 -0.90 -3.51 15.40
C GLN A 58 -1.83 -3.34 14.20
N TYR A 59 -2.37 -2.13 14.02
CA TYR A 59 -3.18 -1.79 12.86
C TYR A 59 -2.38 -1.91 11.55
N GLY A 60 -1.15 -1.38 11.51
CA GLY A 60 -0.24 -1.54 10.38
C GLY A 60 0.11 -2.99 10.08
N ALA A 61 0.31 -3.83 11.11
CA ALA A 61 0.52 -5.26 10.94
C ALA A 61 -0.71 -5.96 10.35
N ALA A 62 -1.92 -5.56 10.74
CA ALA A 62 -3.16 -6.06 10.15
C ALA A 62 -3.27 -5.68 8.66
N MET A 63 -2.91 -4.45 8.29
CA MET A 63 -2.86 -4.02 6.89
C MET A 63 -1.85 -4.85 6.07
N CYS A 64 -0.67 -5.16 6.62
CA CYS A 64 0.29 -6.06 5.96
C CYS A 64 -0.30 -7.46 5.70
N ARG A 65 -1.11 -8.00 6.61
CA ARG A 65 -1.79 -9.30 6.40
C ARG A 65 -2.89 -9.20 5.36
N LEU A 66 -3.62 -8.09 5.35
CA LEU A 66 -4.72 -7.83 4.42
C LEU A 66 -4.25 -7.75 2.97
N VAL A 67 -3.12 -7.09 2.69
CA VAL A 67 -2.62 -6.92 1.32
C VAL A 67 -1.88 -8.15 0.77
N ARG A 68 -1.42 -9.04 1.65
CA ARG A 68 -0.66 -10.24 1.28
C ARG A 68 -1.33 -11.14 0.23
N PRO A 69 -2.62 -11.50 0.33
CA PRO A 69 -3.27 -12.34 -0.69
C PRO A 69 -3.39 -11.67 -2.06
N HIS A 70 -3.31 -10.34 -2.13
CA HIS A 70 -3.43 -9.60 -3.39
C HIS A 70 -2.16 -9.62 -4.23
N GLN A 71 -1.07 -10.21 -3.75
CA GLN A 71 0.25 -10.25 -4.43
C GLN A 71 0.83 -8.87 -4.81
N ALA A 72 0.21 -7.78 -4.33
CA ALA A 72 0.77 -6.45 -4.38
C ALA A 72 2.08 -6.47 -3.59
N ARG A 73 3.20 -6.20 -4.26
CA ARG A 73 4.55 -6.22 -3.69
C ARG A 73 4.73 -5.12 -2.64
N VAL A 74 4.06 -5.25 -1.49
CA VAL A 74 4.07 -4.32 -0.38
C VAL A 74 5.09 -4.81 0.65
N PHE A 75 6.09 -3.99 0.90
CA PHE A 75 7.17 -4.30 1.84
C PHE A 75 7.05 -3.50 3.12
N GLN A 76 6.51 -2.28 3.03
CA GLN A 76 6.30 -1.39 4.18
C GLN A 76 4.88 -0.85 4.19
N THR A 77 4.30 -0.77 5.38
CA THR A 77 3.04 -0.06 5.61
C THR A 77 3.28 1.16 6.48
N HIS A 78 2.87 2.32 6.00
CA HIS A 78 2.91 3.59 6.71
C HIS A 78 1.48 3.99 7.07
N ILE A 79 1.23 4.18 8.36
CA ILE A 79 -0.04 4.74 8.84
C ILE A 79 0.16 6.25 8.97
N ILE A 80 -0.65 7.02 8.24
CA ILE A 80 -0.50 8.46 8.07
C ILE A 80 -1.66 9.20 8.73
N ASP A 81 -1.33 10.21 9.53
CA ASP A 81 -2.31 11.13 10.10
C ASP A 81 -2.89 12.03 9.01
N MET A 82 -4.21 11.94 8.77
CA MET A 82 -4.89 12.72 7.73
C MET A 82 -4.66 14.23 7.84
N THR A 83 -4.44 14.75 9.05
CA THR A 83 -4.26 16.18 9.29
C THR A 83 -2.98 16.73 8.63
N SER A 84 -2.04 15.84 8.31
CA SER A 84 -0.77 16.19 7.66
C SER A 84 -0.80 16.13 6.12
N VAL A 85 -1.83 15.52 5.51
CA VAL A 85 -1.90 15.31 4.05
C VAL A 85 -2.41 16.56 3.31
N GLY A 86 -3.36 17.30 3.89
CA GLY A 86 -4.12 18.37 3.21
C GLY A 86 -3.43 19.73 3.03
N LYS A 87 -2.14 19.89 3.35
CA LYS A 87 -1.44 21.19 3.27
C LYS A 87 -0.46 21.32 2.09
N GLY A 88 -0.64 20.52 1.03
CA GLY A 88 0.32 20.41 -0.06
C GLY A 88 1.63 19.72 0.34
N ALA A 89 1.63 19.06 1.50
CA ALA A 89 2.77 18.31 2.01
C ALA A 89 3.05 17.08 1.13
N LYS A 90 4.32 16.85 0.80
CA LYS A 90 4.74 15.64 0.07
C LYS A 90 4.76 14.44 1.03
N PRO A 91 4.69 13.19 0.53
CA PRO A 91 4.73 11.99 1.36
C PRO A 91 5.82 11.95 2.45
N PRO A 92 7.05 12.46 2.23
CA PRO A 92 8.08 12.52 3.27
C PRO A 92 7.77 13.45 4.45
N GLN A 93 6.87 14.42 4.24
CA GLN A 93 6.47 15.43 5.23
C GLN A 93 5.20 15.03 6.00
N TRP A 94 4.54 13.93 5.60
CA TRP A 94 3.36 13.45 6.30
C TRP A 94 3.75 12.89 7.67
N LYS A 95 2.88 13.15 8.64
CA LYS A 95 3.04 12.65 10.00
C LYS A 95 2.71 11.15 10.00
N ARG A 96 3.74 10.34 10.24
CA ARG A 96 3.63 8.90 10.40
C ARG A 96 3.22 8.58 11.84
N LEU A 97 2.09 7.89 11.98
CA LEU A 97 1.61 7.35 13.24
C LEU A 97 2.28 6.00 13.54
N ALA A 98 2.54 5.20 12.50
CA ALA A 98 3.30 3.96 12.59
C ALA A 98 3.96 3.63 11.24
N GLN A 99 5.01 2.82 11.31
CA GLN A 99 5.66 2.20 10.16
C GLN A 99 5.94 0.75 10.46
N VAL A 100 5.42 -0.16 9.64
CA VAL A 100 5.52 -1.61 9.84
C VAL A 100 6.18 -2.25 8.64
N ASN A 101 7.20 -3.07 8.89
CA ASN A 101 7.82 -3.91 7.86
C ASN A 101 6.98 -5.17 7.67
N CYS A 102 6.37 -5.34 6.50
CA CYS A 102 5.49 -6.47 6.23
C CYS A 102 6.23 -7.82 6.19
N ALA A 103 7.56 -7.81 5.97
CA ALA A 103 8.38 -9.03 6.05
C ALA A 103 8.60 -9.51 7.49
N ALA A 104 8.50 -8.61 8.48
CA ALA A 104 8.60 -8.96 9.89
C ALA A 104 7.28 -9.54 10.46
N ILE A 105 6.18 -9.38 9.72
CA ILE A 105 4.85 -9.84 10.12
C ILE A 105 4.59 -11.20 9.46
N LYS A 106 4.75 -12.28 10.21
CA LYS A 106 4.30 -13.62 9.79
C LYS A 106 2.78 -13.73 9.82
#